data_AF-A0A1J5FEW2-F1
#
_entry.id   AF-A0A1J5FEW2-F1
#
_cell.length_a   1.000
_cell.length_b   1.000
_cell.length_c   1.000
_cell.angle_alpha   90.00
_cell.angle_beta   90.00
_cell.angle_gamma   90.00
#
_symmetry.space_group_name_H-M   'P 1'
#
loop_
_entity.id
_entity.type
_entity.pdbx_description
1 polymer ?
#
loop_
_entity_poly.entity_id
_entity_poly.type
_entity_poly.pdbx_seq_one_letter_code
_entity_poly.pdbx_strand_id
1 'polypeptide(L)'
;MFLGSLLKKFSKNNEKRQIIHEVIYRLSLDKKQEQLYFESLDILDDEYLDVFYKKLTALVDILEEKDVMNFQEQQTIKIREIQKKEETERVCNTDFNILFDNI
;
A
#
# COMPACT_ATOMS: atom_id res chain seq x y z
N MET A 1 7.84 -1.37 -8.14
CA MET A 1 6.53 -1.81 -7.64
C MET A 1 6.17 -3.15 -8.23
N PHE A 2 5.94 -4.15 -7.37
CA PHE A 2 5.87 -5.55 -7.78
C PHE A 2 4.50 -5.85 -8.41
N LEU A 3 3.40 -5.46 -7.75
CA LEU A 3 2.04 -5.77 -8.22
C LEU A 3 1.69 -4.96 -9.47
N GLY A 4 1.98 -3.67 -9.51
CA GLY A 4 1.76 -2.85 -10.70
C GLY A 4 2.55 -3.35 -11.93
N SER A 5 3.80 -3.79 -11.73
CA SER A 5 4.59 -4.40 -12.81
C SER A 5 4.07 -5.77 -13.25
N LEU A 6 3.44 -6.51 -12.35
CA LEU A 6 2.82 -7.81 -12.63
C LEU A 6 1.52 -7.64 -13.41
N LEU A 7 0.68 -6.67 -13.03
CA LEU A 7 -0.54 -6.32 -13.77
C LEU A 7 -0.24 -5.86 -15.20
N LYS A 8 0.85 -5.11 -15.40
CA LYS A 8 1.28 -4.66 -16.74
C LYS A 8 1.70 -5.80 -17.68
N LYS A 9 1.97 -7.01 -17.17
CA LYS A 9 2.33 -8.18 -17.99
C LYS A 9 1.14 -8.85 -18.66
N PHE A 10 -0.08 -8.64 -18.15
CA PHE A 10 -1.29 -9.20 -18.75
C PHE A 10 -1.70 -8.33 -19.94
N SER A 11 -1.53 -8.88 -21.13
CA SER A 11 -1.87 -8.21 -22.39
C SER A 11 -3.20 -8.68 -22.97
N LYS A 12 -3.68 -9.88 -22.60
CA LYS A 12 -4.89 -10.45 -23.21
C LYS A 12 -6.14 -9.90 -22.56
N ASN A 13 -7.14 -9.58 -23.38
CA ASN A 13 -8.41 -9.01 -22.92
C ASN A 13 -9.16 -9.96 -21.96
N ASN A 14 -9.10 -11.27 -22.18
CA ASN A 14 -9.69 -12.24 -21.25
C ASN A 14 -9.06 -12.18 -19.85
N GLU A 15 -7.74 -12.02 -19.77
CA GLU A 15 -7.02 -11.91 -18.49
C GLU A 15 -7.40 -10.61 -17.78
N LYS A 16 -7.47 -9.49 -18.53
CA LYS A 16 -7.93 -8.19 -18.00
C LYS A 16 -9.34 -8.27 -17.43
N ARG A 17 -10.28 -8.91 -18.15
CA ARG A 17 -11.66 -9.11 -17.68
C ARG A 17 -11.71 -9.94 -16.41
N GLN A 18 -10.97 -11.04 -16.33
CA GLN A 18 -10.92 -11.87 -15.12
C GLN A 18 -10.39 -11.08 -13.91
N ILE A 19 -9.36 -10.26 -14.10
CA ILE A 19 -8.82 -9.41 -13.03
C ILE A 19 -9.86 -8.39 -12.57
N ILE A 20 -10.54 -7.71 -13.51
CA ILE A 20 -11.57 -6.71 -13.17
C ILE A 20 -12.75 -7.38 -12.46
N HIS A 21 -13.14 -8.57 -12.89
CA HIS A 21 -14.19 -9.36 -12.25
C HIS A 21 -13.82 -9.71 -10.79
N GLU A 22 -12.61 -10.19 -10.55
CA GLU A 22 -12.13 -10.47 -9.19
C GLU A 22 -12.09 -9.20 -8.34
N VAL A 23 -11.70 -8.05 -8.91
CA VAL A 23 -11.73 -6.76 -8.20
C VAL A 23 -13.15 -6.40 -7.78
N ILE A 24 -14.13 -6.46 -8.69
CA ILE A 24 -15.54 -6.16 -8.39
C ILE A 24 -16.04 -7.06 -7.25
N TYR A 25 -15.74 -8.36 -7.31
CA TYR A 25 -16.10 -9.32 -6.26
C TYR A 25 -15.49 -8.96 -4.89
N ARG A 26 -14.20 -8.57 -4.87
CA ARG A 26 -13.48 -8.23 -3.64
C ARG A 26 -13.95 -6.94 -2.98
N LEU A 27 -14.56 -6.03 -3.74
CA LEU A 27 -15.11 -4.78 -3.21
C LEU A 27 -16.31 -5.00 -2.26
N SER A 28 -16.85 -6.23 -2.19
CA SER A 28 -17.93 -6.58 -1.26
C SER A 28 -19.13 -5.63 -1.35
N LEU A 29 -19.51 -5.31 -2.59
CA LEU A 29 -20.62 -4.41 -2.90
C LEU A 29 -21.97 -5.06 -2.59
N ASP A 30 -23.05 -4.29 -2.63
CA ASP A 30 -24.37 -4.90 -2.61
C ASP A 30 -24.61 -5.72 -3.88
N LYS A 31 -25.40 -6.79 -3.78
CA LYS A 31 -25.61 -7.75 -4.88
C LYS A 31 -26.13 -7.09 -6.16
N LYS A 32 -26.92 -6.01 -6.07
CA LYS A 32 -27.46 -5.34 -7.26
C LYS A 32 -26.37 -4.54 -7.96
N GLN A 33 -25.53 -3.84 -7.20
CA GLN A 33 -24.38 -3.11 -7.73
C GLN A 33 -23.33 -4.05 -8.33
N GLU A 34 -23.02 -5.14 -7.63
CA GLU A 34 -22.09 -6.16 -8.10
C GLU A 34 -22.54 -6.72 -9.46
N GLN A 35 -23.81 -7.11 -9.56
CA GLN A 35 -24.38 -7.63 -10.80
C GLN A 35 -24.37 -6.59 -11.92
N LEU A 36 -24.72 -5.34 -11.64
CA LEU A 36 -24.66 -4.24 -12.62
C LEU A 36 -23.24 -4.06 -13.18
N TYR A 37 -22.22 -4.16 -12.33
CA TYR A 37 -20.83 -4.01 -12.75
C TYR A 37 -20.33 -5.20 -13.56
N PHE A 38 -20.76 -6.43 -13.26
CA PHE A 38 -20.48 -7.58 -14.11
C PHE A 38 -21.16 -7.46 -15.48
N GLU A 39 -22.43 -7.09 -15.52
CA GLU A 39 -23.15 -6.86 -16.78
C GLU A 39 -22.49 -5.75 -17.61
N SER A 40 -22.05 -4.67 -16.95
CA SER A 40 -21.31 -3.59 -17.59
C SER A 40 -19.95 -4.04 -18.14
N LEU A 41 -19.26 -4.93 -17.43
CA LEU A 41 -17.99 -5.50 -17.88
C LEU A 41 -18.20 -6.35 -19.13
N ASP A 42 -19.26 -7.18 -19.18
CA ASP A 42 -19.52 -8.08 -20.31
C ASP A 42 -19.80 -7.33 -21.62
N ILE A 43 -20.46 -6.18 -21.57
CA ILE A 43 -20.75 -5.36 -22.75
C ILE A 43 -19.63 -4.38 -23.11
N LEU A 44 -18.60 -4.25 -22.27
CA LEU A 44 -17.48 -3.34 -22.48
C LEU A 44 -16.69 -3.78 -23.72
N ASP A 45 -16.39 -2.86 -24.64
CA ASP A 45 -15.50 -3.17 -25.76
C ASP A 45 -14.02 -3.24 -25.33
N ASP A 46 -13.17 -3.66 -26.26
CA ASP A 46 -11.75 -3.86 -25.99
C ASP A 46 -10.98 -2.55 -25.71
N GLU A 47 -11.42 -1.42 -26.28
CA GLU A 47 -10.79 -0.12 -26.07
C GLU A 47 -11.07 0.38 -24.64
N TYR A 48 -12.34 0.37 -24.23
CA TYR A 48 -12.73 0.79 -22.89
C TYR A 48 -12.25 -0.19 -21.82
N LEU A 49 -12.16 -1.48 -22.13
CA LEU A 49 -11.52 -2.47 -21.25
C LEU A 49 -10.07 -2.12 -20.98
N ASP A 50 -9.31 -1.73 -22.00
CA ASP A 50 -7.92 -1.34 -21.85
C ASP A 50 -7.78 -0.04 -21.03
N VAL A 51 -8.65 0.94 -21.26
CA VAL A 51 -8.69 2.17 -20.46
C VAL A 51 -9.00 1.87 -19.00
N PHE A 52 -10.00 1.04 -18.72
CA PHE A 52 -10.32 0.64 -17.35
C PHE A 52 -9.14 -0.04 -16.69
N TYR A 53 -8.54 -1.02 -17.37
CA TYR A 53 -7.42 -1.79 -16.84
C TYR A 53 -6.19 -0.91 -16.56
N LYS A 54 -5.91 0.08 -17.42
CA LYS A 54 -4.86 1.08 -17.18
C LYS A 54 -5.12 1.92 -15.93
N LYS A 55 -6.37 2.37 -15.72
CA LYS A 55 -6.75 3.12 -14.52
C LYS A 55 -6.63 2.27 -13.26
N LEU A 56 -7.06 1.02 -13.31
CA LEU A 56 -6.89 0.06 -12.21
C LEU A 56 -5.41 -0.13 -11.87
N THR A 57 -4.57 -0.34 -12.88
CA THR A 57 -3.12 -0.51 -12.70
C THR A 57 -2.49 0.73 -12.07
N ALA A 58 -2.85 1.93 -12.54
CA ALA A 58 -2.36 3.18 -11.97
C ALA A 58 -2.80 3.38 -10.52
N LEU A 59 -4.03 2.98 -10.16
CA LEU A 59 -4.49 3.01 -8.77
C LEU A 59 -3.67 2.08 -7.88
N VAL A 60 -3.34 0.88 -8.36
CA VAL A 60 -2.48 -0.07 -7.64
C VAL A 60 -1.08 0.50 -7.43
N ASP A 61 -0.49 1.10 -8.46
CA ASP A 61 0.81 1.78 -8.34
C ASP A 61 0.76 2.88 -7.24
N ILE A 62 -0.29 3.71 -7.21
CA ILE A 62 -0.46 4.77 -6.19
C ILE A 62 -0.61 4.19 -4.78
N LEU A 63 -1.33 3.07 -4.62
CA LEU A 63 -1.51 2.44 -3.31
C LEU A 63 -0.21 1.81 -2.81
N GLU A 64 0.55 1.14 -3.68
CA GLU A 64 1.87 0.62 -3.33
C GLU A 64 2.83 1.76 -2.94
N GLU A 65 2.80 2.93 -3.62
CA GLU A 65 3.59 4.11 -3.26
C GLU A 65 3.25 4.60 -1.85
N LYS A 66 1.96 4.75 -1.54
CA LYS A 66 1.51 5.17 -0.21
C LYS A 66 1.94 4.20 0.88
N ASP A 67 1.84 2.89 0.64
CA ASP A 67 2.25 1.89 1.63
C ASP A 67 3.76 1.94 1.91
N VAL A 68 4.58 2.13 0.86
CA VAL A 68 6.03 2.30 1.02
C VAL A 68 6.34 3.57 1.83
N MET A 69 5.67 4.69 1.54
CA MET A 69 5.87 5.94 2.28
C MET A 69 5.45 5.81 3.75
N ASN A 70 4.29 5.23 4.02
CA ASN A 70 3.81 4.97 5.38
C ASN A 70 4.79 4.09 6.17
N PHE A 71 5.35 3.07 5.52
CA PHE A 71 6.35 2.20 6.14
C PHE A 71 7.66 2.94 6.46
N GLN A 72 8.12 3.82 5.57
CA GLN A 72 9.31 4.65 5.80
C GLN A 72 9.10 5.66 6.94
N GLU A 73 7.92 6.28 7.03
CA GLU A 73 7.57 7.16 8.14
C GLU A 73 7.58 6.41 9.48
N GLN A 74 6.98 5.22 9.53
CA GLN A 74 6.99 4.38 10.73
C GLN A 74 8.40 3.95 11.15
N GLN A 75 9.29 3.62 10.20
CA GLN A 75 10.69 3.34 10.53
C GLN A 75 11.42 4.56 11.07
N THR A 76 11.19 5.73 10.49
CA THR A 76 11.82 6.99 10.93
C THR A 76 11.38 7.34 12.35
N ILE A 77 10.11 7.13 12.70
CA ILE A 77 9.59 7.31 14.06
C ILE A 77 10.30 6.36 15.04
N LYS A 78 10.38 5.06 14.71
CA LYS A 78 11.06 4.06 15.57
C LYS A 78 12.53 4.39 15.80
N ILE A 79 13.25 4.84 14.78
CA ILE A 79 14.67 5.24 14.90
C ILE A 79 14.79 6.44 15.85
N ARG A 80 13.92 7.45 15.73
CA ARG A 80 13.92 8.62 16.63
C ARG A 80 13.59 8.24 18.08
N GLU A 81 12.68 7.30 18.29
CA GLU A 81 12.34 6.79 19.63
C GLU A 81 13.53 6.06 20.27
N ILE A 82 14.25 5.23 19.50
CA ILE A 82 15.47 4.55 19.95
C ILE A 82 16.55 5.57 20.33
N GLN A 83 16.82 6.56 19.48
CA GLN A 83 17.81 7.62 19.75
C GLN A 83 17.47 8.43 21.02
N LYS A 84 16.20 8.82 21.20
CA LYS A 84 15.76 9.50 22.43
C LYS A 84 15.98 8.65 23.67
N LYS A 85 15.71 7.34 23.58
CA LYS A 85 15.89 6.43 24.72
C LYS A 85 17.37 6.30 25.07
N GLU A 86 18.24 6.16 24.07
CA GLU A 86 19.69 6.10 24.27
C GLU A 86 20.26 7.40 24.85
N GLU A 87 19.80 8.58 24.40
CA GLU A 87 20.20 9.87 25.00
C GLU A 87 19.74 9.99 26.45
N THR A 88 18.50 9.58 26.75
CA THR A 88 17.96 9.62 28.11
C THR A 88 18.73 8.68 29.04
N GLU A 89 19.07 7.48 28.58
CA GLU A 89 19.90 6.51 29.34
C GLU A 89 21.33 7.00 29.55
N ARG A 90 21.92 7.74 28.59
CA ARG A 90 23.23 8.37 28.76
C ARG A 90 23.20 9.48 29.80
N VAL A 91 22.21 10.38 29.75
CA VAL A 91 22.03 11.46 30.73
C VAL A 91 21.86 10.90 32.15
N CYS A 92 21.04 9.86 32.30
CA CYS A 92 20.82 9.21 33.58
C CYS A 92 22.11 8.57 34.16
N ASN A 93 22.97 7.97 33.32
CA ASN A 93 24.25 7.43 33.79
C ASN A 93 25.27 8.52 34.19
N THR A 94 25.30 9.66 33.51
CA THR A 94 26.13 10.81 33.93
C THR A 94 25.71 11.39 35.27
N ASP A 95 24.40 11.48 35.55
CA ASP A 95 23.89 12.01 36.82
C ASP A 95 24.23 11.10 38.02
N PHE A 96 24.30 9.78 37.81
CA PHE A 96 24.78 8.84 38.84
C PHE A 96 26.29 8.98 39.12
N ASN A 97 27.13 9.21 38.10
CA ASN A 97 28.58 9.39 38.32
C ASN A 97 28.90 10.68 39.10
N ILE A 98 28.15 11.76 38.90
CA ILE A 98 28.35 13.02 39.62
C ILE A 98 28.07 12.89 41.14
N LEU A 99 27.16 11.99 41.52
CA LEU A 99 26.81 11.71 42.92
C LEU A 99 27.87 10.86 43.66
N PHE A 100 28.63 10.03 42.94
CA PHE A 100 29.68 9.18 43.53
C PHE A 100 31.09 9.79 43.45
N ASP A 101 31.34 10.78 42.59
CA ASP A 101 32.63 11.49 42.50
C ASP A 101 32.85 12.54 43.63
N ASN A 102 31.87 12.72 44.53
CA ASN A 102 31.94 13.66 45.67
C ASN A 102 31.95 12.97 47.06
N ILE A 103 32.26 11.68 47.15
CA ILE A 103 32.41 10.94 48.42
C ILE A 103 33.87 10.54 48.64
#